data_AF-A0A966VKX1-F1
#
_entry.id   AF-A0A966VKX1-F1
#
_cell.length_a   1.000
_cell.length_b   1.000
_cell.length_c   1.000
_cell.angle_alpha   90.00
_cell.angle_beta   90.00
_cell.angle_gamma   90.00
#
_symmetry.space_group_name_H-M   'P 1'
#
loop_
_entity.id
_entity.type
_entity.pdbx_description
1 polymer ?
#
loop_
_entity_poly.entity_id
_entity_poly.type
_entity_poly.pdbx_seq_one_letter_code
_entity_poly.pdbx_strand_id
1 'polypeptide(L)'
;MMISPAGPKLPPVLEFIQTRQKFCQLALDVVAPTKIADGDESQCFMNAYRGSSAHQCTMCSGWLATPLQRGTAFQFTQHWWNFDQNAYRYIDHSPAIEENAVYILDQDLAQFALVHNDRLTSCVARSLVLEQGQFFAIETIESSYQFKPLDDLSTETLFEPYLLR
;
A
#
# COMPACT_ATOMS: atom_id res chain seq x y z
N MET A 1 -22.23 34.02 9.25
CA MET A 1 -22.39 32.59 8.91
C MET A 1 -21.71 32.38 7.58
N MET A 2 -20.51 31.81 7.53
CA MET A 2 -19.85 31.42 6.29
C MET A 2 -19.13 30.10 6.53
N ILE A 3 -19.69 29.02 5.99
CA ILE A 3 -18.97 27.76 5.81
C ILE A 3 -18.98 27.53 4.32
N SER A 4 -17.79 27.53 3.74
CA SER A 4 -17.53 27.30 2.32
C SER A 4 -18.12 25.96 1.87
N PRO A 5 -18.69 25.83 0.66
CA PRO A 5 -19.10 24.52 0.16
C PRO A 5 -17.83 23.79 -0.25
N ALA A 6 -17.36 22.87 0.60
CA ALA A 6 -16.42 21.87 0.16
C ALA A 6 -17.04 21.17 -1.07
N GLY A 7 -16.33 21.18 -2.20
CA GLY A 7 -16.73 20.43 -3.39
C GLY A 7 -16.97 18.95 -3.05
N PRO A 8 -17.55 18.17 -3.97
CA PRO A 8 -17.79 16.76 -3.72
C PRO A 8 -16.47 16.07 -3.34
N LYS A 9 -16.43 15.51 -2.13
CA LYS A 9 -15.29 14.69 -1.68
C LYS A 9 -15.24 13.44 -2.56
N LEU A 10 -14.05 13.11 -3.06
CA LEU A 10 -13.85 11.88 -3.82
C LEU A 10 -14.00 10.66 -2.90
N PRO A 11 -14.39 9.50 -3.43
CA PRO A 11 -14.23 8.24 -2.71
C PRO A 11 -12.78 8.06 -2.22
N PRO A 12 -12.53 7.54 -1.01
CA PRO A 12 -11.20 7.49 -0.40
C PRO A 12 -10.10 6.87 -1.28
N VAL A 13 -10.42 5.81 -2.02
CA VAL A 13 -9.49 5.16 -2.96
C VAL A 13 -9.08 6.10 -4.09
N LEU A 14 -10.02 6.87 -4.65
CA LEU A 14 -9.73 7.83 -5.72
C LEU A 14 -8.94 9.02 -5.19
N GLU A 15 -9.24 9.49 -3.97
CA GLU A 15 -8.46 10.54 -3.32
C GLU A 15 -7.01 10.12 -3.08
N PHE A 16 -6.80 8.88 -2.62
CA PHE A 16 -5.47 8.29 -2.50
C PHE A 16 -4.74 8.22 -3.84
N ILE A 17 -5.36 7.62 -4.87
CA ILE A 17 -4.77 7.49 -6.21
C ILE A 17 -4.38 8.87 -6.75
N GLN A 18 -5.28 9.86 -6.72
CA GLN A 18 -4.98 11.19 -7.24
C GLN A 18 -3.88 11.92 -6.46
N THR A 19 -3.78 11.69 -5.16
CA THR A 19 -2.75 12.32 -4.33
C THR A 19 -1.39 11.65 -4.54
N ARG A 20 -1.34 10.32 -4.50
CA ARG A 20 -0.12 9.53 -4.68
C ARG A 20 0.42 9.62 -6.10
N GLN A 21 -0.44 9.62 -7.12
CA GLN A 21 -0.05 9.66 -8.55
C GLN A 21 0.84 10.86 -8.90
N LYS A 22 0.71 11.98 -8.18
CA LYS A 22 1.56 13.18 -8.37
C LYS A 22 3.05 12.89 -8.13
N PHE A 23 3.36 11.83 -7.40
CA PHE A 23 4.70 11.40 -7.02
C PHE A 23 5.09 10.07 -7.67
N CYS A 24 4.30 9.61 -8.64
CA CYS A 24 4.54 8.37 -9.38
C CYS A 24 4.89 8.69 -10.83
N GLN A 25 5.91 8.01 -11.36
CA GLN A 25 6.22 7.98 -12.79
C GLN A 25 5.29 7.02 -13.53
N LEU A 26 4.92 5.91 -12.88
CA LEU A 26 4.05 4.89 -13.43
C LEU A 26 2.61 5.13 -12.94
N ALA A 27 1.64 4.75 -13.78
CA ALA A 27 0.23 4.91 -13.42
C ALA A 27 -0.14 3.97 -12.28
N LEU A 28 -0.82 4.49 -11.27
CA LEU A 28 -1.50 3.68 -10.27
C LEU A 28 -2.73 3.04 -10.89
N ASP A 29 -3.00 1.79 -10.55
CA ASP A 29 -4.13 1.06 -11.11
C ASP A 29 -4.85 0.22 -10.04
N VAL A 30 -6.16 0.08 -10.16
CA VAL A 30 -6.93 -0.82 -9.29
C VAL A 30 -6.92 -2.21 -9.91
N VAL A 31 -6.41 -3.18 -9.17
CA VAL A 31 -6.27 -4.56 -9.64
C VAL A 31 -7.09 -5.51 -8.78
N ALA A 32 -7.35 -6.71 -9.30
CA ALA A 32 -8.10 -7.75 -8.60
C ALA A 32 -7.30 -9.07 -8.57
N PRO A 33 -6.36 -9.23 -7.63
CA PRO A 33 -5.61 -10.47 -7.50
C PRO A 33 -6.49 -11.65 -7.10
N THR A 34 -6.19 -12.83 -7.66
CA THR A 34 -6.74 -14.09 -7.16
C THR A 34 -6.07 -14.43 -5.82
N LYS A 35 -6.84 -14.45 -4.74
CA LYS A 35 -6.33 -14.80 -3.39
C LYS A 35 -6.21 -16.33 -3.27
N ILE A 36 -4.99 -16.83 -3.08
CA ILE A 36 -4.69 -18.26 -2.83
C ILE A 36 -4.61 -18.53 -1.34
N ALA A 37 -4.06 -17.59 -0.56
CA ALA A 37 -3.97 -17.64 0.90
C ALA A 37 -3.23 -18.88 1.46
N ASP A 38 -2.18 -19.34 0.77
CA ASP A 38 -1.33 -20.48 1.15
C ASP A 38 0.03 -20.06 1.77
N GLY A 39 0.25 -18.76 1.98
CA GLY A 39 1.43 -18.18 2.61
C GLY A 39 1.30 -17.96 4.13
N ASP A 40 2.25 -17.19 4.67
CA ASP A 40 2.32 -16.88 6.10
C ASP A 40 1.69 -15.51 6.42
N GLU A 41 0.97 -15.40 7.55
CA GLU A 41 0.39 -14.13 8.02
C GLU A 41 1.47 -13.06 8.26
N SER A 42 1.17 -11.81 7.90
CA SER A 42 2.07 -10.66 8.08
C SER A 42 3.44 -10.80 7.37
N GLN A 43 3.54 -11.67 6.36
CA GLN A 43 4.77 -11.93 5.61
C GLN A 43 4.60 -11.65 4.10
N CYS A 44 3.84 -10.62 3.73
CA CYS A 44 3.44 -10.37 2.32
C CYS A 44 4.62 -10.32 1.34
N PHE A 45 5.72 -9.65 1.70
CA PHE A 45 6.94 -9.63 0.88
C PHE A 45 7.51 -11.04 0.66
N MET A 46 7.66 -11.82 1.74
CA MET A 46 8.20 -13.18 1.66
C MET A 46 7.25 -14.13 0.93
N ASN A 47 5.95 -13.97 1.08
CA ASN A 47 4.94 -14.72 0.33
C ASN A 47 5.09 -14.45 -1.18
N ALA A 48 5.19 -13.18 -1.57
CA ALA A 48 5.38 -12.80 -2.96
C ALA A 48 6.74 -13.27 -3.52
N TYR A 49 7.79 -13.26 -2.70
CA TYR A 49 9.12 -13.77 -3.07
C TYR A 49 9.13 -15.29 -3.30
N ARG A 50 8.46 -16.06 -2.45
CA ARG A 50 8.30 -17.51 -2.65
C ARG A 50 7.47 -17.80 -3.91
N GLY A 51 6.39 -17.04 -4.11
CA GLY A 51 5.55 -17.14 -5.30
C GLY A 51 6.31 -16.89 -6.60
N SER A 52 7.18 -15.88 -6.63
CA SER A 52 8.02 -15.59 -7.81
C SER A 52 9.05 -16.69 -8.08
N SER A 53 9.68 -17.23 -7.02
CA SER A 53 10.68 -18.28 -7.12
C SER A 53 10.10 -19.63 -7.57
N ALA A 54 8.86 -19.96 -7.14
CA ALA A 54 8.24 -21.26 -7.40
C ALA A 54 7.42 -21.30 -8.70
N HIS A 55 6.85 -20.17 -9.14
CA HIS A 55 5.81 -20.16 -10.18
C HIS A 55 6.12 -19.29 -11.41
N GLN A 56 7.37 -18.82 -11.57
CA GLN A 56 7.77 -17.89 -12.65
C GLN A 56 6.93 -16.59 -12.67
N CYS A 57 6.43 -16.18 -11.51
CA CYS A 57 5.69 -14.93 -11.38
C CYS A 57 6.65 -13.76 -11.15
N THR A 58 6.24 -12.56 -11.53
CA THR A 58 6.93 -11.33 -11.14
C THR A 58 6.36 -10.81 -9.82
N MET A 59 7.20 -10.27 -8.94
CA MET A 59 6.70 -9.58 -7.74
C MET A 59 6.14 -8.22 -8.09
N CYS A 60 5.04 -7.85 -7.46
CA CYS A 60 4.40 -6.55 -7.55
C CYS A 60 4.18 -5.99 -6.15
N SER A 61 4.06 -4.67 -6.05
CA SER A 61 3.71 -4.00 -4.81
C SER A 61 2.71 -2.88 -5.05
N GLY A 62 2.10 -2.45 -3.96
CA GLY A 62 1.17 -1.35 -3.91
C GLY A 62 0.41 -1.38 -2.60
N TRP A 63 -0.88 -1.08 -2.63
CA TRP A 63 -1.66 -0.81 -1.43
C TRP A 63 -2.88 -1.70 -1.31
N LEU A 64 -3.16 -2.14 -0.10
CA LEU A 64 -4.47 -2.61 0.32
C LEU A 64 -5.20 -1.42 0.95
N ALA A 65 -6.26 -0.95 0.30
CA ALA A 65 -7.14 0.06 0.83
C ALA A 65 -8.34 -0.60 1.52
N THR A 66 -8.47 -0.40 2.83
CA THR A 66 -9.54 -0.99 3.66
C THR A 66 -10.28 0.09 4.45
N PRO A 67 -11.62 0.05 4.50
CA PRO A 67 -12.37 0.94 5.37
C PRO A 67 -12.12 0.54 6.83
N LEU A 68 -11.90 1.54 7.69
CA LEU A 68 -11.85 1.28 9.14
C LEU A 68 -13.26 1.01 9.67
N GLN A 69 -13.36 0.09 10.64
CA GLN A 69 -14.66 -0.37 11.20
C GLN A 69 -15.53 0.76 11.77
N ARG A 70 -14.93 1.91 12.11
CA ARG A 70 -15.63 3.07 12.67
C ARG A 70 -15.24 4.34 11.93
N GLY A 71 -16.23 5.10 11.51
CA GLY A 71 -16.06 6.41 10.87
C GLY A 71 -15.94 6.31 9.35
N THR A 72 -15.43 7.37 8.74
CA THR A 72 -15.21 7.47 7.29
C THR A 72 -13.74 7.32 6.91
N ALA A 73 -12.91 6.86 7.85
CA ALA A 73 -11.48 6.74 7.66
C ALA A 73 -11.14 5.47 6.86
N PHE A 74 -10.09 5.57 6.06
CA PHE A 74 -9.57 4.47 5.25
C PHE A 74 -8.11 4.22 5.60
N GLN A 75 -7.74 2.96 5.75
CA GLN A 75 -6.36 2.55 5.90
C GLN A 75 -5.79 2.12 4.55
N PHE A 76 -4.53 2.46 4.31
CA PHE A 76 -3.75 2.01 3.17
C PHE A 76 -2.49 1.32 3.69
N THR A 77 -2.42 0.00 3.55
CA THR A 77 -1.26 -0.80 3.98
C THR A 77 -0.46 -1.17 2.74
N GLN A 78 0.86 -0.95 2.72
CA GLN A 78 1.66 -1.47 1.60
C GLN A 78 1.62 -2.99 1.62
N HIS A 79 1.42 -3.58 0.46
CA HIS A 79 1.33 -5.02 0.28
C HIS A 79 2.16 -5.48 -0.92
N TRP A 80 2.53 -6.76 -0.89
CA TRP A 80 3.27 -7.41 -1.96
C TRP A 80 2.50 -8.64 -2.43
N TRP A 81 2.44 -8.82 -3.75
CA TRP A 81 1.78 -9.95 -4.41
C TRP A 81 2.50 -10.27 -5.73
N ASN A 82 1.90 -11.09 -6.58
CA ASN A 82 2.52 -11.57 -7.80
C ASN A 82 1.70 -11.27 -9.06
N PHE A 83 2.39 -11.16 -10.19
CA PHE A 83 1.80 -11.22 -11.53
C PHE A 83 2.31 -12.46 -12.26
N ASP A 84 1.38 -13.35 -12.63
CA ASP A 84 1.63 -14.52 -13.45
C ASP A 84 1.58 -14.11 -14.93
N GLN A 85 2.73 -14.11 -15.59
CA GLN A 85 2.85 -13.70 -16.99
C GLN A 85 2.20 -14.71 -17.95
N ASN A 86 2.15 -15.99 -17.58
CA ASN A 86 1.60 -17.05 -18.42
C ASN A 86 0.08 -17.02 -18.40
N ALA A 87 -0.52 -16.86 -17.22
CA ALA A 87 -1.97 -16.76 -17.04
C ALA A 87 -2.49 -15.31 -17.17
N TYR A 88 -1.60 -14.33 -17.33
CA TYR A 88 -1.88 -12.90 -17.44
C TYR A 88 -2.82 -12.39 -16.33
N ARG A 89 -2.48 -12.72 -15.07
CA ARG A 89 -3.31 -12.38 -13.91
C ARG A 89 -2.48 -12.07 -12.67
N TYR A 90 -3.05 -11.29 -11.76
CA TYR A 90 -2.50 -11.09 -10.43
C TYR A 90 -2.90 -12.22 -9.49
N ILE A 91 -1.98 -12.60 -8.60
CA ILE A 91 -2.14 -13.67 -7.61
C ILE A 91 -1.58 -13.16 -6.28
N ASP A 92 -2.30 -13.40 -5.18
CA ASP A 92 -1.84 -13.09 -3.83
C ASP A 92 -1.85 -14.34 -2.95
N HIS A 93 -0.68 -14.69 -2.43
CA HIS A 93 -0.48 -15.84 -1.57
C HIS A 93 -0.73 -15.53 -0.09
N SER A 94 -0.90 -14.26 0.27
CA SER A 94 -1.05 -13.85 1.66
C SER A 94 -2.41 -14.28 2.24
N PRO A 95 -2.44 -14.92 3.43
CA PRO A 95 -3.68 -15.23 4.12
C PRO A 95 -4.29 -13.99 4.79
N ALA A 96 -5.54 -14.13 5.23
CA ALA A 96 -6.24 -13.16 6.09
C ALA A 96 -6.39 -11.73 5.53
N ILE A 97 -6.33 -11.54 4.20
CA ILE A 97 -6.64 -10.24 3.58
C ILE A 97 -8.14 -9.95 3.71
N GLU A 98 -8.48 -8.76 4.19
CA GLU A 98 -9.86 -8.32 4.36
C GLU A 98 -10.67 -8.50 3.06
N GLU A 99 -11.91 -8.99 3.20
CA GLU A 99 -12.77 -9.33 2.07
C GLU A 99 -13.04 -8.13 1.15
N ASN A 100 -13.16 -6.95 1.75
CA ASN A 100 -13.43 -5.69 1.07
C ASN A 100 -12.17 -4.85 0.79
N ALA A 101 -10.98 -5.42 0.92
CA ALA A 101 -9.74 -4.74 0.56
C ALA A 101 -9.68 -4.47 -0.94
N VAL A 102 -9.39 -3.22 -1.31
CA VAL A 102 -9.14 -2.83 -2.69
C VAL A 102 -7.63 -2.80 -2.93
N TYR A 103 -7.16 -3.53 -3.95
CA TYR A 103 -5.76 -3.55 -4.33
C TYR A 103 -5.47 -2.41 -5.30
N ILE A 104 -4.44 -1.63 -5.00
CA ILE A 104 -3.96 -0.53 -5.85
C ILE A 104 -2.51 -0.83 -6.19
N LEU A 105 -2.22 -1.14 -7.45
CA LEU A 105 -0.86 -1.34 -7.95
C LEU A 105 -0.09 -0.03 -7.93
N ASP A 106 1.12 -0.05 -7.38
CA ASP A 106 2.07 1.07 -7.34
C ASP A 106 3.46 0.53 -7.68
N GLN A 107 3.79 0.56 -8.98
CA GLN A 107 5.04 -0.03 -9.47
C GLN A 107 6.27 0.75 -9.00
N ASP A 108 6.12 2.05 -8.71
CA ASP A 108 7.22 2.87 -8.21
C ASP A 108 7.61 2.49 -6.77
N LEU A 109 6.66 2.06 -5.95
CA LEU A 109 6.98 1.47 -4.63
C LEU A 109 7.81 0.20 -4.77
N ALA A 110 7.41 -0.70 -5.66
CA ALA A 110 8.14 -1.95 -5.88
C ALA A 110 9.57 -1.65 -6.37
N GLN A 111 9.70 -0.75 -7.34
CA GLN A 111 10.98 -0.35 -7.90
C GLN A 111 11.88 0.29 -6.83
N PHE A 112 11.35 1.22 -6.02
CA PHE A 112 12.12 1.87 -4.97
C PHE A 112 12.64 0.85 -3.94
N ALA A 113 11.78 -0.03 -3.46
CA ALA A 113 12.17 -1.05 -2.48
C ALA A 113 13.25 -1.99 -3.02
N LEU A 114 13.15 -2.40 -4.30
CA LEU A 114 14.15 -3.28 -4.93
C LEU A 114 15.49 -2.57 -5.18
N VAL A 115 15.46 -1.32 -5.65
CA VAL A 115 16.67 -0.53 -5.95
C VAL A 115 17.40 -0.12 -4.68
N HIS A 116 16.68 0.13 -3.59
CA HIS A 116 17.25 0.60 -2.32
C HIS A 116 17.25 -0.48 -1.22
N ASN A 117 17.08 -1.75 -1.57
CA ASN A 117 16.97 -2.85 -0.61
C ASN A 117 18.18 -2.92 0.36
N ASP A 118 19.38 -2.61 -0.11
CA ASP A 118 20.60 -2.56 0.70
C ASP A 118 20.62 -1.42 1.74
N ARG A 119 19.72 -0.45 1.58
CA ARG A 119 19.58 0.75 2.42
C ARG A 119 18.26 0.76 3.18
N LEU A 120 17.45 -0.29 3.10
CA LEU A 120 16.16 -0.38 3.75
C LEU A 120 16.17 -1.44 4.86
N THR A 121 15.65 -1.09 6.04
CA THR A 121 15.36 -2.07 7.09
C THR A 121 14.09 -2.87 6.81
N SER A 122 13.25 -2.40 5.89
CA SER A 122 12.00 -3.03 5.47
C SER A 122 11.68 -2.69 4.01
N CYS A 123 11.28 -3.70 3.23
CA CYS A 123 10.67 -3.50 1.90
C CYS A 123 9.18 -3.14 1.97
N VAL A 124 8.65 -2.96 3.17
CA VAL A 124 7.28 -2.53 3.46
C VAL A 124 7.36 -1.18 4.17
N ALA A 125 6.93 -0.13 3.46
CA ALA A 125 6.70 1.23 3.88
C ALA A 125 5.59 1.31 4.95
N ARG A 126 5.45 2.50 5.53
CA ARG A 126 4.51 2.74 6.60
C ARG A 126 3.07 2.68 6.10
N SER A 127 2.19 2.09 6.90
CA SER A 127 0.75 2.18 6.67
C SER A 127 0.25 3.60 6.85
N LEU A 128 -0.81 3.94 6.12
CA LEU A 128 -1.41 5.25 6.10
C LEU A 128 -2.87 5.19 6.54
N VAL A 129 -3.38 6.31 7.07
CA VAL A 129 -4.80 6.56 7.24
C VAL A 129 -5.19 7.83 6.51
N LEU A 130 -6.28 7.77 5.75
CA LEU A 130 -6.99 8.95 5.25
C LEU A 130 -8.17 9.21 6.18
N GLU A 131 -8.16 10.34 6.86
CA GLU A 131 -9.27 10.80 7.69
C GLU A 131 -9.57 12.27 7.38
N GLN A 132 -10.85 12.56 7.13
CA GLN A 132 -11.36 13.91 6.84
C GLN A 132 -10.67 14.67 5.69
N GLY A 133 -9.96 13.97 4.79
CA GLY A 133 -9.23 14.55 3.66
C GLY A 133 -7.74 14.81 3.94
N GLN A 134 -7.22 14.29 5.04
CA GLN A 134 -5.81 14.38 5.42
C GLN A 134 -5.21 12.99 5.58
N PHE A 135 -3.98 12.82 5.08
CA PHE A 135 -3.21 11.59 5.24
C PHE A 135 -2.36 11.64 6.50
N PHE A 136 -2.34 10.52 7.22
CA PHE A 136 -1.51 10.29 8.39
C PHE A 136 -0.70 9.01 8.19
N ALA A 137 0.58 9.01 8.56
CA ALA A 137 1.33 7.78 8.75
C ALA A 137 0.96 7.15 10.10
N ILE A 138 0.84 5.83 10.11
CA ILE A 138 0.75 5.04 11.34
C ILE A 138 2.17 4.74 11.80
N GLU A 139 2.54 5.24 12.96
CA GLU A 139 3.82 4.95 13.62
C GLU A 139 3.56 4.15 14.90
N THR A 140 4.32 3.07 15.10
CA THR A 140 4.28 2.31 16.36
C THR A 140 5.34 2.87 17.30
N ILE A 141 4.92 3.43 18.43
CA ILE A 141 5.81 3.91 19.48
C ILE A 141 5.52 3.11 20.75
N GLU A 142 6.51 2.32 21.18
CA GLU A 142 6.42 1.39 22.30
C GLU A 142 5.25 0.41 22.15
N SER A 143 4.16 0.65 22.88
CA SER A 143 2.93 -0.14 22.89
C SER A 143 1.71 0.66 22.41
N SER A 144 1.92 1.77 21.68
CA SER A 144 0.86 2.64 21.16
C SER A 144 1.04 2.95 19.68
N TYR A 145 -0.07 3.26 19.00
CA TYR A 145 -0.06 3.80 17.65
C TYR A 145 -0.18 5.32 17.70
N GLN A 146 0.66 6.01 16.93
CA GLN A 146 0.55 7.43 16.69
C GLN A 146 0.21 7.70 15.22
N PHE A 147 -0.65 8.69 15.00
CA PHE A 147 -1.00 9.18 13.67
C PHE A 147 -0.24 10.47 13.42
N LYS A 148 0.79 10.40 12.57
CA LYS A 148 1.60 11.56 12.21
C LYS A 148 1.09 12.13 10.88
N PRO A 149 0.66 13.40 10.82
CA PRO A 149 0.20 13.99 9.56
C PRO A 149 1.31 13.99 8.52
N LEU A 150 0.94 13.74 7.26
CA LEU A 150 1.86 13.77 6.13
C LEU A 150 1.61 14.98 5.24
N ASP A 151 2.71 15.63 4.85
CA ASP A 151 2.68 16.75 3.90
C ASP A 151 2.52 16.25 2.45
N ASP A 152 3.06 15.07 2.14
CA ASP A 152 2.97 14.42 0.83
C ASP A 152 2.98 12.88 0.91
N LEU A 153 2.78 12.25 -0.24
CA LEU A 153 2.85 10.79 -0.44
C LEU A 153 4.01 10.42 -1.39
N SER A 154 5.13 11.14 -1.33
CA SER A 154 6.33 10.77 -2.07
C SER A 154 6.94 9.48 -1.53
N THR A 155 7.63 8.73 -2.39
CA THR A 155 8.18 7.42 -2.00
C THR A 155 9.20 7.54 -0.87
N GLU A 156 10.03 8.58 -0.91
CA GLU A 156 11.00 8.92 0.13
C GLU A 156 10.31 9.18 1.48
N THR A 157 9.24 9.98 1.47
CA THR A 157 8.41 10.23 2.65
C THR A 157 7.85 8.91 3.19
N LEU A 158 7.29 8.05 2.35
CA LEU A 158 6.70 6.77 2.76
C LEU A 158 7.70 5.76 3.36
N PHE A 159 8.94 5.76 2.88
CA PHE A 159 10.01 4.89 3.37
C PHE A 159 10.92 5.55 4.42
N GLU A 160 10.72 6.83 4.76
CA GLU A 160 11.58 7.61 5.67
C GLU A 160 12.03 6.84 6.93
N PRO A 161 11.14 6.15 7.68
CA PRO A 161 11.54 5.45 8.91
C PRO A 161 12.43 4.23 8.68
N TYR A 162 12.46 3.70 7.45
CA TYR A 162 13.16 2.46 7.10
C TYR A 162 14.47 2.70 6.37
N LEU A 163 14.78 3.95 6.01
CA LEU A 163 16.05 4.29 5.39
C LEU A 163 17.19 4.24 6.42
N LEU A 164 18.18 3.39 6.16
CA LEU A 164 19.45 3.35 6.90
C LEU A 164 20.20 4.66 6.67
N ARG A 165 20.52 5.35 7.77
CA ARG A 165 21.29 6.60 7.79
C ARG A 165 22.78 6.34 7.92
#